data_AF-A0A0D1C8Q2-F1
#
_entry.id   AF-A0A0D1C8Q2-F1
#
_cell.length_a   1.000
_cell.length_b   1.000
_cell.length_c   1.000
_cell.angle_alpha   90.00
_cell.angle_beta   90.00
_cell.angle_gamma   90.00
#
_symmetry.space_group_name_H-M   'P 1'
#
loop_
_entity.id
_entity.type
_entity.pdbx_description
1 polymer ?
#
loop_
_entity_poly.entity_id
_entity_poly.type
_entity_poly.pdbx_seq_one_letter_code
_entity_poly.pdbx_strand_id
1 'polypeptide(L)'
;MEALDWLLDSDPATRWRVLRDLTGAPPEEVQAERARVATHGWGARLLALQDEEGQWDGGAYFGENVDGVVGRLLRGQLADGGWNCEAERGSVRSSFGTTINVLEGLLEYEHAAGGSPDSAVARQRGEEYLLENTHPGRIHFALEDGDGRPSRWNTLRALRVLQWFEGQ
;
A
#
# COMPACT_ATOMS: atom_id res chain seq x y z
N MET A 1 -18.33 -6.13 23.70
CA MET A 1 -17.03 -5.44 23.63
C MET A 1 -17.29 -4.16 22.87
N GLU A 2 -17.04 -3.02 23.49
CA GLU A 2 -17.24 -1.72 22.84
C GLU A 2 -16.23 -1.56 21.69
N ALA A 3 -16.62 -0.86 20.61
CA ALA A 3 -15.77 -0.68 19.44
C ALA A 3 -14.42 -0.02 19.80
N LEU A 4 -14.39 0.82 20.84
CA LEU A 4 -13.19 1.45 21.35
C LEU A 4 -12.22 0.44 22.01
N ASP A 5 -12.73 -0.49 22.81
CA ASP A 5 -11.90 -1.53 23.45
C ASP A 5 -11.25 -2.43 22.39
N TRP A 6 -11.99 -2.77 21.34
CA TRP A 6 -11.49 -3.55 20.21
C TRP A 6 -10.42 -2.81 19.38
N LEU A 7 -10.54 -1.48 19.25
CA LEU A 7 -9.54 -0.64 18.59
C LEU A 7 -8.29 -0.43 19.46
N LEU A 8 -8.45 -0.35 20.78
CA LEU A 8 -7.32 -0.29 21.71
C LEU A 8 -6.57 -1.63 21.74
N ASP A 9 -7.25 -2.76 21.59
CA ASP A 9 -6.61 -4.08 21.40
C ASP A 9 -6.15 -4.27 19.93
N SER A 10 -5.21 -3.43 19.50
CA SER A 10 -4.64 -3.41 18.14
C SER A 10 -3.13 -3.27 18.14
N ASP A 11 -2.53 -3.44 16.96
CA ASP A 11 -1.10 -3.17 16.75
C ASP A 11 -0.73 -1.76 17.23
N PRO A 12 0.46 -1.56 17.84
CA PRO A 12 0.90 -0.24 18.29
C PRO A 12 0.71 0.85 17.23
N ALA A 13 0.95 0.55 15.94
CA ALA A 13 0.81 1.50 14.82
C ALA A 13 -0.61 2.08 14.64
N THR A 14 -1.61 1.34 15.11
CA THR A 14 -3.03 1.74 15.16
C THR A 14 -3.38 2.26 16.55
N ARG A 15 -3.01 1.55 17.61
CA ARG A 15 -3.36 1.85 19.01
C ARG A 15 -2.94 3.25 19.44
N TRP A 16 -1.72 3.71 19.11
CA TRP A 16 -1.28 5.06 19.51
C TRP A 16 -2.16 6.17 18.91
N ARG A 17 -2.72 5.95 17.71
CA ARG A 17 -3.63 6.91 17.06
C ARG A 17 -5.01 6.89 17.69
N VAL A 18 -5.50 5.71 18.10
CA VAL A 18 -6.75 5.56 18.86
C VAL A 18 -6.66 6.34 20.17
N LEU A 19 -5.57 6.16 20.93
CA LEU A 19 -5.31 6.90 22.17
C LEU A 19 -5.31 8.42 21.95
N ARG A 20 -4.62 8.88 20.90
CA ARG A 20 -4.51 10.31 20.58
C ARG A 20 -5.84 10.93 20.17
N ASP A 21 -6.56 10.27 19.27
CA ASP A 21 -7.67 10.90 18.55
C ASP A 21 -9.03 10.60 19.18
N LEU A 22 -9.21 9.43 19.80
CA LEU A 22 -10.52 8.94 20.22
C LEU A 22 -10.73 8.87 21.73
N THR A 23 -9.66 8.90 22.54
CA THR A 23 -9.78 8.78 24.01
C THR A 23 -9.38 10.03 24.78
N GLY A 24 -8.69 10.99 24.14
CA GLY A 24 -8.10 12.14 24.83
C GLY A 24 -6.98 11.74 25.79
N ALA A 25 -6.27 10.63 25.50
CA ALA A 25 -5.14 10.18 26.32
C ALA A 25 -4.05 11.27 26.39
N PRO A 26 -3.34 11.38 27.52
CA PRO A 26 -2.35 12.42 27.68
C PRO A 26 -1.13 12.18 26.75
N PRO A 27 -0.41 13.24 26.33
CA PRO A 27 0.64 13.13 25.33
C PRO A 27 1.74 12.12 25.66
N GLU A 28 2.08 11.96 26.93
CA GLU A 28 3.08 10.99 27.39
C GLU A 28 2.67 9.55 27.11
N GLU A 29 1.39 9.19 27.29
CA GLU A 29 0.88 7.86 27.01
C GLU A 29 0.87 7.59 25.50
N VAL A 30 0.48 8.60 24.71
CA VAL A 30 0.52 8.54 23.24
C VAL A 30 1.95 8.35 22.74
N GLN A 31 2.92 9.08 23.28
CA GLN A 31 4.33 8.91 22.87
C GLN A 31 4.89 7.56 23.31
N ALA A 32 4.55 7.10 24.51
CA ALA A 32 4.97 5.78 24.99
C ALA A 32 4.45 4.66 24.07
N GLU A 33 3.18 4.70 23.68
CA GLU A 33 2.62 3.71 22.75
C GLU A 33 3.22 3.85 21.34
N ARG A 34 3.42 5.08 20.84
CA ARG A 34 4.05 5.30 19.54
C ARG A 34 5.48 4.78 19.49
N ALA A 35 6.25 4.88 20.58
CA ALA A 35 7.61 4.36 20.65
C ALA A 35 7.67 2.83 20.48
N ARG A 36 6.60 2.11 20.86
CA ARG A 36 6.50 0.66 20.69
C ARG A 36 6.44 0.23 19.23
N VAL A 37 6.00 1.10 18.31
CA VAL A 37 5.94 0.79 16.87
C VAL A 37 7.28 0.31 16.32
N ALA A 38 8.40 0.88 16.80
CA ALA A 38 9.73 0.50 16.33
C ALA A 38 10.18 -0.89 16.82
N THR A 39 9.57 -1.42 17.88
CA THR A 39 10.04 -2.62 18.59
C THR A 39 9.01 -3.74 18.66
N HIS A 40 7.76 -3.45 18.31
CA HIS A 40 6.64 -4.40 18.38
C HIS A 40 5.80 -4.32 17.11
N GLY A 41 5.18 -5.46 16.77
CA GLY A 41 4.14 -5.49 15.74
C GLY A 41 4.64 -5.18 14.33
N TRP A 42 3.81 -4.52 13.54
CA TRP A 42 4.07 -4.26 12.12
C TRP A 42 5.30 -3.38 11.88
N GLY A 43 5.51 -2.35 12.70
CA GLY A 43 6.64 -1.43 12.52
C GLY A 43 7.99 -2.12 12.73
N ALA A 44 8.10 -2.95 13.77
CA ALA A 44 9.31 -3.75 14.00
C ALA A 44 9.56 -4.76 12.87
N ARG A 45 8.50 -5.39 12.36
CA ARG A 45 8.60 -6.32 11.22
C ARG A 45 9.06 -5.59 9.96
N LEU A 46 8.60 -4.36 9.71
CA LEU A 46 9.03 -3.54 8.57
C LEU A 46 10.50 -3.14 8.68
N LEU A 47 10.93 -2.69 9.86
CA LEU A 47 12.32 -2.30 10.11
C LEU A 47 13.27 -3.50 9.97
N ALA A 48 12.83 -4.69 10.35
CA ALA A 48 13.60 -5.92 10.16
C ALA A 48 13.77 -6.34 8.69
N LEU A 49 13.08 -5.68 7.74
CA LEU A 49 13.26 -5.88 6.30
C LEU A 49 14.29 -4.93 5.67
N GLN A 50 14.86 -3.99 6.44
CA GLN A 50 15.94 -3.15 5.95
C GLN A 50 17.18 -4.01 5.64
N ASP A 51 17.91 -3.65 4.58
CA ASP A 51 19.25 -4.18 4.36
C ASP A 51 20.28 -3.59 5.35
N GLU A 52 21.53 -4.02 5.23
CA GLU A 52 22.62 -3.60 6.13
C GLU A 52 22.89 -2.09 6.03
N GLU A 53 22.52 -1.47 4.91
CA GLU A 53 22.62 -0.04 4.64
C GLU A 53 21.37 0.75 5.08
N GLY A 54 20.38 0.09 5.69
CA GLY A 54 19.14 0.69 6.15
C GLY A 54 18.18 1.07 5.03
N GLN A 55 18.38 0.55 3.82
CA GLN A 55 17.51 0.79 2.66
C GLN A 55 16.43 -0.28 2.55
N TRP A 56 15.43 0.03 1.72
CA TRP A 56 14.47 -0.94 1.19
C TRP A 56 14.55 -0.88 -0.33
N ASP A 57 14.70 -2.05 -0.97
CA ASP A 57 14.64 -2.22 -2.42
C ASP A 57 15.56 -1.30 -3.26
N GLY A 58 16.81 -1.07 -2.79
CA GLY A 58 17.92 -0.61 -3.63
C GLY A 58 17.85 0.81 -4.25
N GLY A 59 16.85 1.65 -3.93
CA GLY A 59 16.87 3.10 -4.19
C GLY A 59 16.74 3.58 -5.65
N ALA A 60 15.94 2.94 -6.50
CA ALA A 60 15.92 3.20 -7.94
C ALA A 60 14.79 4.14 -8.43
N TYR A 61 15.06 5.44 -8.65
CA TYR A 61 14.20 6.37 -9.39
C TYR A 61 15.05 7.45 -10.10
N PHE A 62 15.58 7.18 -11.30
CA PHE A 62 16.34 8.18 -12.07
C PHE A 62 15.90 8.19 -13.55
N GLY A 63 15.33 9.32 -13.97
CA GLY A 63 14.59 9.51 -15.22
C GLY A 63 15.46 9.62 -16.48
N GLU A 64 15.53 8.52 -17.22
CA GLU A 64 16.20 8.36 -18.52
C GLU A 64 15.19 8.05 -19.65
N ASN A 65 15.64 8.00 -20.91
CA ASN A 65 14.80 7.56 -22.03
C ASN A 65 14.43 6.06 -21.90
N VAL A 66 13.12 5.76 -21.87
CA VAL A 66 12.57 4.45 -21.50
C VAL A 66 11.79 3.71 -22.59
N ASP A 67 11.87 4.09 -23.87
CA ASP A 67 11.08 3.46 -24.94
C ASP A 67 11.27 1.93 -25.03
N GLY A 68 12.52 1.46 -24.80
CA GLY A 68 12.83 0.03 -24.72
C GLY A 68 12.21 -0.67 -23.51
N VAL A 69 12.01 0.05 -22.40
CA VAL A 69 11.36 -0.43 -21.17
C VAL A 69 9.85 -0.53 -21.39
N VAL A 70 9.22 0.45 -22.03
CA VAL A 70 7.79 0.40 -22.41
C VAL A 70 7.51 -0.85 -23.25
N GLY A 71 8.33 -1.10 -24.27
CA GLY A 71 8.20 -2.31 -25.09
C GLY A 71 8.35 -3.61 -24.30
N ARG A 72 9.21 -3.63 -23.26
CA ARG A 72 9.37 -4.79 -22.36
C ARG A 72 8.16 -4.96 -21.44
N LEU A 73 7.63 -3.88 -20.88
CA LEU A 73 6.45 -3.89 -20.01
C LEU A 73 5.22 -4.40 -20.76
N LEU A 74 4.94 -3.93 -21.96
CA LEU A 74 3.80 -4.42 -22.76
C LEU A 74 3.86 -5.94 -23.00
N ARG A 75 5.05 -6.50 -23.18
CA ARG A 75 5.24 -7.96 -23.32
C ARG A 75 5.17 -8.72 -22.00
N GLY A 76 5.35 -8.04 -20.87
CA GLY A 76 5.39 -8.62 -19.53
C GLY A 76 4.08 -8.53 -18.74
N GLN A 77 2.99 -8.02 -19.32
CA GLN A 77 1.69 -7.96 -18.62
C GLN A 77 1.16 -9.36 -18.38
N LEU A 78 0.84 -9.67 -17.12
CA LEU A 78 0.33 -10.97 -16.73
C LEU A 78 -1.17 -11.09 -17.03
N ALA A 79 -1.68 -12.33 -17.03
CA ALA A 79 -3.08 -12.61 -17.40
C ALA A 79 -4.11 -11.93 -16.48
N ASP A 80 -3.72 -11.66 -15.22
CA ASP A 80 -4.52 -10.93 -14.22
C ASP A 80 -4.50 -9.41 -14.43
N GLY A 81 -3.83 -8.91 -15.47
CA GLY A 81 -3.92 -7.50 -15.90
C GLY A 81 -2.90 -6.55 -15.29
N GLY A 82 -2.07 -7.00 -14.33
CA GLY A 82 -0.99 -6.20 -13.77
C GLY A 82 0.41 -6.64 -14.21
N TRP A 83 1.41 -6.19 -13.45
CA TRP A 83 2.83 -6.49 -13.67
C TRP A 83 3.54 -6.92 -12.39
N ASN A 84 4.61 -7.70 -12.52
CA ASN A 84 5.45 -8.16 -11.40
C ASN A 84 6.94 -8.16 -11.78
N CYS A 85 7.80 -7.59 -10.94
CA CYS A 85 9.26 -7.59 -11.13
C CYS A 85 9.90 -8.99 -11.10
N GLU A 86 9.26 -9.97 -10.47
CA GLU A 86 9.66 -11.38 -10.41
C GLU A 86 9.04 -12.22 -11.54
N ALA A 87 8.33 -11.63 -12.51
CA ALA A 87 7.71 -12.37 -13.61
C ALA A 87 8.74 -13.15 -14.44
N GLU A 88 9.93 -12.58 -14.64
CA GLU A 88 11.04 -13.22 -15.37
C GLU A 88 11.63 -14.43 -14.63
N ARG A 89 11.30 -14.59 -13.35
CA ARG A 89 11.64 -15.74 -12.51
C ARG A 89 10.45 -16.71 -12.33
N GLY A 90 9.40 -16.54 -13.14
CA GLY A 90 8.26 -17.45 -13.20
C GLY A 90 7.06 -17.02 -12.35
N SER A 91 7.03 -15.80 -11.81
CA SER A 91 5.82 -15.31 -11.14
C SER A 91 4.69 -15.12 -12.13
N VAL A 92 3.53 -15.72 -11.84
CA VAL A 92 2.30 -15.62 -12.64
C VAL A 92 1.28 -14.66 -12.01
N ARG A 93 1.68 -13.92 -10.98
CA ARG A 93 0.81 -13.01 -10.22
C ARG A 93 1.36 -11.60 -10.29
N SER A 94 0.50 -10.63 -10.60
CA SER A 94 0.84 -9.21 -10.56
C SER A 94 1.17 -8.71 -9.16
N SER A 95 1.71 -7.49 -9.03
CA SER A 95 1.97 -6.85 -7.73
C SER A 95 1.46 -5.41 -7.74
N PHE A 96 0.91 -4.96 -6.61
CA PHE A 96 0.30 -3.63 -6.47
C PHE A 96 1.26 -2.48 -6.86
N GLY A 97 2.48 -2.50 -6.32
CA GLY A 97 3.47 -1.45 -6.53
C GLY A 97 3.94 -1.35 -7.98
N THR A 98 4.24 -2.48 -8.63
CA THR A 98 4.62 -2.46 -10.05
C THR A 98 3.45 -2.03 -10.94
N THR A 99 2.21 -2.42 -10.63
CA THR A 99 1.04 -1.96 -11.40
C THR A 99 0.85 -0.44 -11.33
N ILE A 100 0.98 0.19 -10.14
CA ILE A 100 0.91 1.66 -10.01
C ILE A 100 1.96 2.35 -10.89
N ASN A 101 3.23 1.93 -10.79
CA ASN A 101 4.31 2.55 -11.55
C ASN A 101 4.09 2.48 -13.07
N VAL A 102 3.52 1.37 -13.56
CA VAL A 102 3.20 1.20 -14.99
C VAL A 102 2.02 2.07 -15.40
N LEU A 103 0.97 2.18 -14.57
CA LEU A 103 -0.17 3.06 -14.85
C LEU A 103 0.23 4.53 -14.93
N GLU A 104 1.08 4.99 -14.01
CA GLU A 104 1.66 6.33 -14.04
C GLU A 104 2.43 6.56 -15.35
N GLY A 105 3.29 5.62 -15.75
CA GLY A 105 4.02 5.71 -17.02
C GLY A 105 3.12 5.72 -18.27
N LEU A 106 2.05 4.92 -18.29
CA LEU A 106 1.10 4.87 -19.41
C LEU A 106 0.29 6.16 -19.50
N LEU A 107 -0.15 6.72 -18.37
CA LEU A 107 -0.89 7.98 -18.34
C LEU A 107 -0.02 9.14 -18.87
N GLU A 108 1.24 9.22 -18.46
CA GLU A 108 2.17 10.24 -18.96
C GLU A 108 2.46 10.07 -20.46
N TYR A 109 2.60 8.83 -20.95
CA TYR A 109 2.73 8.55 -22.39
C TYR A 109 1.49 9.01 -23.18
N GLU A 110 0.28 8.74 -22.66
CA GLU A 110 -0.97 9.19 -23.28
C GLU A 110 -1.05 10.71 -23.38
N HIS A 111 -0.66 11.43 -22.33
CA HIS A 111 -0.62 12.89 -22.34
C HIS A 111 0.43 13.44 -23.32
N ALA A 112 1.62 12.85 -23.39
CA ALA A 112 2.72 13.36 -24.20
C ALA A 112 2.60 13.01 -25.70
N ALA A 113 2.08 11.83 -26.04
CA ALA A 113 2.10 11.28 -27.39
C ALA A 113 0.71 10.97 -27.96
N GLY A 114 -0.37 11.23 -27.22
CA GLY A 114 -1.75 10.92 -27.62
C GLY A 114 -2.17 9.46 -27.39
N GLY A 115 -1.25 8.61 -26.93
CA GLY A 115 -1.53 7.22 -26.57
C GLY A 115 -1.83 6.29 -27.74
N SER A 116 -2.30 5.09 -27.42
CA SER A 116 -2.85 4.14 -28.38
C SER A 116 -4.09 3.45 -27.80
N PRO A 117 -4.95 2.83 -28.63
CA PRO A 117 -6.05 2.01 -28.12
C PRO A 117 -5.58 0.91 -27.16
N ASP A 118 -4.41 0.33 -27.42
CA ASP A 118 -3.82 -0.69 -26.57
C ASP A 118 -3.33 -0.13 -25.22
N SER A 119 -2.77 1.09 -25.21
CA SER A 119 -2.37 1.74 -23.94
C SER A 119 -3.57 2.05 -23.07
N ALA A 120 -4.66 2.54 -23.67
CA ALA A 120 -5.89 2.87 -22.95
C ALA A 120 -6.54 1.62 -22.32
N VAL A 121 -6.60 0.51 -23.06
CA VAL A 121 -7.12 -0.78 -22.55
C VAL A 121 -6.21 -1.34 -21.45
N ALA A 122 -4.89 -1.26 -21.62
CA ALA A 122 -3.94 -1.71 -20.61
C ALA A 122 -4.05 -0.89 -19.32
N ARG A 123 -4.21 0.44 -19.43
CA ARG A 123 -4.40 1.34 -18.31
C ARG A 123 -5.70 1.02 -17.56
N GLN A 124 -6.82 0.88 -18.28
CA GLN A 124 -8.10 0.52 -17.67
C GLN A 124 -8.03 -0.80 -16.89
N ARG A 125 -7.40 -1.85 -17.46
CA ARG A 125 -7.29 -3.14 -16.78
C ARG A 125 -6.40 -3.10 -15.53
N GLY A 126 -5.33 -2.29 -15.56
CA GLY A 126 -4.51 -2.08 -14.36
C GLY A 126 -5.23 -1.24 -13.31
N GLU A 127 -6.03 -0.25 -13.70
CA GLU A 127 -6.92 0.50 -12.79
C GLU A 127 -7.94 -0.42 -12.11
N GLU A 128 -8.56 -1.33 -12.88
CA GLU A 128 -9.48 -2.34 -12.36
C GLU A 128 -8.79 -3.29 -11.37
N TYR A 129 -7.56 -3.73 -11.65
CA TYR A 129 -6.76 -4.52 -10.73
C TYR A 129 -6.52 -3.80 -9.39
N LEU A 130 -6.27 -2.49 -9.40
CA LEU A 130 -6.07 -1.70 -8.16
C LEU A 130 -7.33 -1.54 -7.30
N LEU A 131 -8.51 -1.84 -7.86
CA LEU A 131 -9.77 -1.84 -7.10
C LEU A 131 -9.99 -3.15 -6.32
N GLU A 132 -9.11 -4.15 -6.48
CA GLU A 132 -9.15 -5.37 -5.67
C GLU A 132 -8.76 -5.07 -4.21
N ASN A 133 -9.45 -5.71 -3.25
CA ASN A 133 -9.22 -5.43 -1.82
C ASN A 133 -7.93 -6.09 -1.29
N THR A 134 -7.59 -7.30 -1.79
CA THR A 134 -6.32 -7.97 -1.53
C THR A 134 -5.67 -8.41 -2.84
N HIS A 135 -4.48 -7.87 -3.09
CA HIS A 135 -3.74 -8.14 -4.32
C HIS A 135 -2.89 -9.41 -4.18
N PRO A 136 -2.82 -10.27 -5.21
CA PRO A 136 -1.89 -11.39 -5.23
C PRO A 136 -0.44 -10.88 -5.27
N GLY A 137 0.51 -11.69 -4.79
CA GLY A 137 1.94 -11.32 -4.76
C GLY A 137 2.66 -11.73 -3.47
N ARG A 138 3.96 -11.45 -3.38
CA ARG A 138 4.73 -11.73 -2.17
C ARG A 138 4.33 -10.73 -1.07
N ILE A 139 3.69 -11.22 -0.03
CA ILE A 139 3.33 -10.44 1.15
C ILE A 139 4.40 -10.71 2.21
N HIS A 140 5.13 -9.68 2.63
CA HIS A 140 6.16 -9.82 3.66
C HIS A 140 5.54 -10.07 5.05
N PHE A 141 4.43 -9.40 5.36
CA PHE A 141 3.56 -9.71 6.48
C PHE A 141 2.19 -9.08 6.25
N ALA A 142 1.12 -9.77 6.67
CA ALA A 142 -0.23 -9.22 6.63
C ALA A 142 -0.42 -8.20 7.76
N LEU A 143 -1.02 -7.06 7.44
CA LEU A 143 -1.39 -6.04 8.43
C LEU A 143 -2.73 -6.41 9.08
N GLU A 144 -3.77 -6.69 8.28
CA GLU A 144 -5.12 -6.99 8.78
C GLU A 144 -5.58 -8.40 8.35
N ASP A 145 -6.77 -8.81 8.79
CA ASP A 145 -7.33 -10.14 8.58
C ASP A 145 -7.82 -10.42 7.13
N GLY A 146 -7.60 -9.47 6.22
CA GLY A 146 -7.94 -9.56 4.80
C GLY A 146 -9.40 -9.24 4.47
N ASP A 147 -9.79 -9.56 3.24
CA ASP A 147 -11.06 -9.13 2.63
C ASP A 147 -12.29 -9.61 3.40
N GLY A 148 -13.30 -8.73 3.47
CA GLY A 148 -14.57 -9.01 4.15
C GLY A 148 -14.49 -9.07 5.68
N ARG A 149 -13.31 -8.85 6.27
CA ARG A 149 -13.13 -8.74 7.72
C ARG A 149 -13.17 -7.28 8.17
N PRO A 150 -13.64 -6.99 9.41
CA PRO A 150 -13.54 -5.66 9.98
C PRO A 150 -12.07 -5.21 10.03
N SER A 151 -11.76 -4.04 9.47
CA SER A 151 -10.43 -3.45 9.49
C SER A 151 -10.33 -2.41 10.58
N ARG A 152 -9.44 -2.61 11.55
CA ARG A 152 -9.24 -1.65 12.64
C ARG A 152 -8.74 -0.30 12.11
N TRP A 153 -7.83 -0.36 11.14
CA TRP A 153 -7.33 0.84 10.47
C TRP A 153 -8.42 1.66 9.76
N ASN A 154 -9.29 0.99 8.98
CA ASN A 154 -10.38 1.69 8.28
C ASN A 154 -11.44 2.20 9.26
N THR A 155 -11.77 1.44 10.30
CA THR A 155 -12.68 1.88 11.37
C THR A 155 -12.14 3.13 12.07
N LEU A 156 -10.85 3.16 12.45
CA LEU A 156 -10.21 4.35 13.02
C LEU A 156 -10.33 5.56 12.08
N ARG A 157 -10.04 5.39 10.79
CA ARG A 157 -10.15 6.49 9.82
C ARG A 157 -11.58 7.00 9.69
N ALA A 158 -12.56 6.11 9.63
CA ALA A 158 -13.97 6.47 9.54
C ALA A 158 -14.43 7.26 10.79
N LEU A 159 -14.07 6.79 11.98
CA LEU A 159 -14.41 7.48 13.24
C LEU A 159 -13.78 8.87 13.32
N ARG A 160 -12.53 9.04 12.87
CA ARG A 160 -11.89 10.37 12.81
C ARG A 160 -12.61 11.34 11.88
N VAL A 161 -13.13 10.83 10.75
CA VAL A 161 -13.93 11.65 9.81
C VAL A 161 -15.27 12.03 10.44
N LEU A 162 -15.95 11.10 11.08
CA LEU A 162 -17.23 11.36 11.77
C LEU A 162 -17.04 12.36 12.91
N GLN A 163 -16.04 12.18 13.76
CA GLN A 163 -15.72 13.11 14.85
C GLN A 163 -15.38 14.52 14.35
N TRP A 164 -14.65 14.62 13.23
CA TRP A 164 -14.40 15.91 12.59
C TRP A 164 -15.69 16.57 12.10
N PHE A 165 -16.59 15.79 11.48
CA PHE A 165 -17.86 16.29 10.95
C PHE A 165 -18.85 16.70 12.06
N GLU A 166 -18.93 15.92 13.14
CA GLU A 166 -19.79 16.19 14.31
C GLU A 166 -19.26 17.34 15.18
N GLY A 167 -17.95 17.60 15.12
CA GLY A 167 -17.31 18.74 15.78
C GLY A 167 -17.35 20.05 14.98
N GLN A 168 -18.07 20.11 13.85
CA GLN A 168 -18.36 21.32 13.07
C GLN A 168 -19.67 21.97 13.55
#